data_AF-A0A7X0VVP0-F1
#
_entry.id   AF-A0A7X0VVP0-F1
#
_cell.length_a   1.000
_cell.length_b   1.000
_cell.length_c   1.000
_cell.angle_alpha   90.00
_cell.angle_beta   90.00
_cell.angle_gamma   90.00
#
_symmetry.space_group_name_H-M   'P 1'
#
loop_
_entity.id
_entity.type
_entity.pdbx_description
1 polymer ?
#
loop_
_entity_poly.entity_id
_entity_poly.type
_entity_poly.pdbx_seq_one_letter_code
_entity_poly.pdbx_strand_id
1 'polypeptide(L)'
;MPTIPGFPQNWLEEHKRWHHARHSMDLNRLPTGYGQDFLTFHRAYIRKALEWYASTGQDMRLVAPWNSVPEPIRQAACYDRQAEWRILNRPDTFANSDELGRFIEASGLHGCMHQEAAALYGEPDLLDFDISPRSTVFYHIHGMVDRWWQNWEGLGRFREGMPYWSGRFYREDGEVLHYRKQDRTWWLASPETPIDDLATGIVQDGVRLEWGAVGDSTAFGSVEDGRPFRVWDSDGDGRLEIVFRHPKDGTWWEGSVHSGRLSWIPIRLERTGLPSQRADSLTARSRRKRKIPT
;
A
#
# COMPACT_ATOMS: atom_id res chain seq x y z
N MET A 1 -7.02 -14.12 20.56
CA MET A 1 -6.23 -13.57 21.69
C MET A 1 -5.21 -12.64 21.07
N PRO A 2 -5.19 -11.37 21.48
CA PRO A 2 -4.54 -10.34 20.69
C PRO A 2 -3.04 -10.19 20.98
N THR A 3 -2.52 -10.72 22.08
CA THR A 3 -1.07 -10.84 22.35
C THR A 3 -0.49 -12.11 21.73
N ILE A 4 0.62 -12.00 21.00
CA ILE A 4 1.36 -13.11 20.38
C ILE A 4 2.22 -13.81 21.45
N PRO A 5 1.96 -15.10 21.75
CA PRO A 5 2.76 -15.84 22.72
C PRO A 5 4.19 -16.06 22.22
N GLY A 6 5.15 -15.94 23.14
CA GLY A 6 6.56 -16.25 22.85
C GLY A 6 7.23 -15.28 21.87
N PHE A 7 6.72 -14.06 21.72
CA PHE A 7 7.31 -13.05 20.83
C PHE A 7 8.80 -12.80 21.17
N PRO A 8 9.72 -12.80 20.18
CA PRO A 8 11.15 -12.67 20.46
C PRO A 8 11.53 -11.32 21.09
N GLN A 9 12.12 -11.36 22.29
CA GLN A 9 12.49 -10.15 23.03
C GLN A 9 13.47 -9.26 22.24
N ASN A 10 14.44 -9.86 21.54
CA ASN A 10 15.41 -9.11 20.73
C ASN A 10 14.75 -8.27 19.62
N TRP A 11 13.56 -8.64 19.16
CA TRP A 11 12.78 -7.89 18.18
C TRP A 11 11.94 -6.78 18.80
N LEU A 12 11.48 -6.94 20.04
CA LEU A 12 10.92 -5.81 20.81
C LEU A 12 11.99 -4.74 21.04
N GLU A 13 13.20 -5.14 21.40
CA GLU A 13 14.32 -4.22 21.58
C GLU A 13 14.73 -3.52 20.27
N GLU A 14 14.61 -4.18 19.13
CA GLU A 14 14.87 -3.58 17.81
C GLU A 14 13.86 -2.47 17.48
N HIS A 15 12.57 -2.78 17.62
CA HIS A 15 11.48 -1.82 17.43
C HIS A 15 11.60 -0.63 18.37
N LYS A 16 11.81 -0.91 19.66
CA LYS A 16 12.09 0.07 20.70
C LYS A 16 13.23 1.00 20.29
N ARG A 17 14.40 0.45 19.94
CA ARG A 17 15.55 1.28 19.55
C ARG A 17 15.25 2.18 18.35
N TRP A 18 14.54 1.66 17.34
CA TRP A 18 14.18 2.46 16.17
C TRP A 18 13.28 3.64 16.54
N HIS A 19 12.22 3.38 17.33
CA HIS A 19 11.31 4.42 17.81
C HIS A 19 11.99 5.41 18.74
N HIS A 20 12.71 4.96 19.78
CA HIS A 20 13.37 5.88 20.73
C HIS A 20 14.40 6.80 20.08
N ALA A 21 15.07 6.35 19.01
CA ALA A 21 15.96 7.21 18.22
C ALA A 21 15.22 8.32 17.43
N ARG A 22 13.89 8.22 17.31
CA ARG A 22 13.02 9.05 16.45
C ARG A 22 11.82 9.66 17.18
N HIS A 23 11.55 9.25 18.42
CA HIS A 23 10.34 9.57 19.18
C HIS A 23 10.29 11.04 19.65
N SER A 24 11.41 11.77 19.53
CA SER A 24 11.49 13.21 19.83
C SER A 24 11.16 14.11 18.64
N MET A 25 10.67 13.56 17.52
CA MET A 25 10.38 14.36 16.32
C MET A 25 9.00 15.02 16.42
N ASP A 26 8.95 16.32 16.11
CA ASP A 26 7.69 17.05 15.96
C ASP A 26 6.97 16.56 14.70
N LEU A 27 5.79 15.97 14.88
CA LEU A 27 4.96 15.47 13.78
C LEU A 27 4.56 16.57 12.79
N ASN A 28 4.56 17.84 13.21
CA ASN A 28 4.30 18.97 12.31
C ASN A 28 5.52 19.36 11.47
N ARG A 29 6.71 18.81 11.77
CA ARG A 29 7.98 19.15 11.11
C ARG A 29 8.94 17.96 11.04
N LEU A 30 8.46 16.84 10.47
CA LEU A 30 9.28 15.66 10.22
C LEU A 30 10.41 15.97 9.22
N PRO A 31 11.67 15.55 9.50
CA PRO A 31 12.81 15.82 8.64
C PRO A 31 12.72 15.03 7.33
N THR A 32 13.35 15.54 6.27
CA THR A 32 13.52 14.81 5.00
C THR A 32 14.18 13.46 5.25
N GLY A 33 13.64 12.41 4.63
CA GLY A 33 14.11 11.03 4.76
C GLY A 33 13.39 10.22 5.84
N TYR A 34 12.71 10.88 6.78
CA TYR A 34 11.97 10.20 7.86
C TYR A 34 10.87 9.28 7.34
N GLY A 35 10.09 9.73 6.34
CA GLY A 35 8.95 8.96 5.87
C GLY A 35 9.38 7.68 5.16
N GLN A 36 10.47 7.75 4.40
CA GLN A 36 11.04 6.58 3.74
C GLN A 36 11.60 5.60 4.78
N ASP A 37 12.34 6.10 5.77
CA ASP A 37 12.88 5.29 6.87
C ASP A 37 11.77 4.62 7.69
N PHE A 38 10.68 5.34 8.00
CA PHE A 38 9.48 4.79 8.63
C PHE A 38 8.90 3.63 7.82
N LEU A 39 8.64 3.84 6.53
CA LEU A 39 8.04 2.84 5.66
C LEU A 39 8.94 1.60 5.51
N THR A 40 10.23 1.81 5.22
CA THR A 40 11.21 0.73 5.04
C THR A 40 11.39 -0.09 6.32
N PHE A 41 11.54 0.57 7.48
CA PHE A 41 11.70 -0.13 8.74
C PHE A 41 10.51 -1.03 9.04
N HIS A 42 9.29 -0.49 8.96
CA HIS A 42 8.09 -1.25 9.33
C HIS A 42 7.80 -2.38 8.34
N ARG A 43 8.00 -2.20 7.03
CA ARG A 43 7.90 -3.28 6.03
C ARG A 43 8.85 -4.45 6.37
N ALA A 44 10.13 -4.14 6.57
CA ALA A 44 11.14 -5.17 6.89
C ALA A 44 10.83 -5.86 8.23
N TYR A 45 10.40 -5.07 9.22
CA TYR A 45 10.07 -5.57 10.55
C TYR A 45 8.87 -6.52 10.52
N ILE A 46 7.74 -6.13 9.91
CA ILE A 46 6.54 -6.98 9.85
C ILE A 46 6.82 -8.23 9.03
N ARG A 47 7.58 -8.16 7.92
CA ARG A 47 7.91 -9.34 7.11
C ARG A 47 8.64 -10.39 7.93
N LYS A 48 9.74 -10.00 8.57
CA LYS A 48 10.54 -10.89 9.44
C LYS A 48 9.68 -11.49 10.56
N ALA A 49 8.84 -10.68 11.19
CA ALA A 49 8.00 -11.15 12.28
C ALA A 49 6.90 -12.12 11.81
N LEU A 50 6.28 -11.87 10.65
CA LEU A 50 5.26 -12.73 10.07
C LEU A 50 5.83 -14.05 9.55
N GLU A 51 7.05 -14.06 9.01
CA GLU A 51 7.77 -15.29 8.63
C GLU A 51 8.00 -16.20 9.85
N TRP A 52 8.45 -15.64 10.97
CA TRP A 52 8.57 -16.39 12.22
C TRP A 52 7.21 -16.81 12.75
N TYR A 53 6.22 -15.93 12.78
CA TYR A 53 4.87 -16.25 13.25
C TYR A 53 4.29 -17.46 12.50
N ALA A 54 4.43 -17.48 11.16
CA ALA A 54 4.05 -18.62 10.32
C ALA A 54 4.79 -19.91 10.71
N SER A 55 6.09 -19.83 11.01
CA SER A 55 6.91 -20.98 11.43
C SER A 55 6.47 -21.59 12.77
N THR A 56 5.78 -20.82 13.62
CA THR A 56 5.26 -21.32 14.91
C THR A 56 3.96 -22.11 14.80
N GLY A 57 3.36 -22.20 13.60
CA GLY A 57 2.08 -22.88 13.38
C GLY A 57 0.87 -22.12 13.94
N GLN A 58 1.03 -20.84 14.30
CA GLN A 58 -0.06 -19.97 14.71
C GLN A 58 -0.94 -19.56 13.53
N ASP A 59 -2.17 -19.12 13.83
CA ASP A 59 -3.16 -18.78 12.82
C ASP A 59 -2.86 -17.43 12.15
N MET A 60 -2.36 -17.45 10.92
CA MET A 60 -2.03 -16.26 10.13
C MET A 60 -3.18 -15.28 9.96
N ARG A 61 -4.44 -15.73 10.10
CA ARG A 61 -5.61 -14.85 10.01
C ARG A 61 -5.69 -13.85 11.16
N LEU A 62 -5.01 -14.13 12.27
CA LEU A 62 -4.96 -13.23 13.43
C LEU A 62 -4.03 -12.04 13.21
N VAL A 63 -3.13 -12.10 12.24
CA VAL A 63 -2.16 -11.03 11.94
C VAL A 63 -2.35 -10.48 10.52
N ALA A 64 -3.48 -10.81 9.89
CA ALA A 64 -3.78 -10.40 8.53
C ALA A 64 -4.00 -8.87 8.46
N PRO A 65 -3.38 -8.17 7.49
CA PRO A 65 -3.56 -6.72 7.32
C PRO A 65 -5.04 -6.35 7.19
N TRP A 66 -5.42 -5.18 7.72
CA TRP A 66 -6.75 -4.65 7.44
C TRP A 66 -6.89 -4.26 5.96
N ASN A 67 -8.00 -4.67 5.34
CA ASN A 67 -8.33 -4.24 3.98
C ASN A 67 -8.72 -2.76 3.90
N SER A 68 -9.22 -2.22 5.00
CA SER A 68 -9.58 -0.82 5.18
C SER A 68 -9.59 -0.50 6.66
N VAL A 69 -9.42 0.76 7.03
CA VAL A 69 -9.52 1.17 8.43
C VAL A 69 -10.91 0.80 8.98
N PRO A 70 -11.00 0.12 10.14
CA PRO A 70 -12.27 -0.21 10.77
C PRO A 70 -13.15 1.03 10.94
N GLU A 71 -14.43 0.95 10.55
CA GLU A 71 -15.31 2.11 10.54
C GLU A 71 -15.43 2.84 11.90
N PRO A 72 -15.42 2.16 13.08
CA PRO A 72 -15.37 2.88 14.36
C PRO A 72 -14.14 3.78 14.51
N ILE A 73 -12.97 3.31 14.08
CA ILE A 73 -11.72 4.09 14.08
C ILE A 73 -11.82 5.23 13.06
N ARG A 74 -12.36 4.93 11.88
CA ARG A 74 -12.56 5.91 10.79
C ARG A 74 -13.52 7.05 11.15
N GLN A 75 -14.40 6.82 12.12
CA GLN A 75 -15.35 7.79 12.67
C GLN A 75 -14.79 8.57 13.87
N ALA A 76 -13.64 8.17 14.42
CA ALA A 76 -13.04 8.83 15.56
C ALA A 76 -12.64 10.27 15.22
N ALA A 77 -12.67 11.14 16.24
CA ALA A 77 -12.41 12.57 16.05
C ALA A 77 -10.97 12.87 15.60
N CYS A 78 -10.01 12.01 15.95
CA CYS A 78 -8.61 12.16 15.53
C CYS A 78 -8.34 11.70 14.10
N TYR A 79 -9.28 10.99 13.45
CA TYR A 79 -9.01 10.31 12.19
C TYR A 79 -9.28 11.22 10.98
N ASP A 80 -8.23 11.54 10.22
CA ASP A 80 -8.35 12.35 9.02
C ASP A 80 -8.80 11.53 7.80
N ARG A 81 -10.11 11.44 7.59
CA ARG A 81 -10.69 10.77 6.41
C ARG A 81 -10.31 11.40 5.07
N GLN A 82 -9.92 12.67 5.03
CA GLN A 82 -9.45 13.30 3.78
C GLN A 82 -8.03 12.84 3.44
N ALA A 83 -7.19 12.67 4.46
CA ALA A 83 -5.86 12.09 4.30
C ALA A 83 -5.95 10.63 3.83
N GLU A 84 -6.80 9.80 4.45
CA GLU A 84 -7.06 8.42 3.98
C GLU A 84 -7.53 8.42 2.51
N TRP A 85 -8.48 9.30 2.17
CA TRP A 85 -8.98 9.41 0.80
C TRP A 85 -7.87 9.76 -0.20
N ARG A 86 -6.95 10.68 0.15
CA ARG A 86 -5.82 11.05 -0.71
C ARG A 86 -4.89 9.87 -0.95
N ILE A 87 -4.57 9.10 0.10
CA ILE A 87 -3.73 7.89 -0.02
C ILE A 87 -4.38 6.88 -0.97
N LEU A 88 -5.68 6.63 -0.82
CA LEU A 88 -6.37 5.60 -1.59
C LEU A 88 -6.72 6.03 -3.04
N ASN A 89 -7.09 7.30 -3.24
CA ASN A 89 -7.68 7.75 -4.51
C ASN A 89 -6.76 8.65 -5.31
N ARG A 90 -5.83 9.35 -4.64
CA ARG A 90 -4.84 10.25 -5.26
C ARG A 90 -3.39 9.93 -4.85
N PRO A 91 -2.95 8.66 -4.81
CA PRO A 91 -1.57 8.33 -4.47
C PRO A 91 -0.55 8.94 -5.44
N ASP A 92 -0.98 9.28 -6.67
CA ASP A 92 -0.19 10.00 -7.68
C ASP A 92 0.36 11.35 -7.18
N THR A 93 -0.27 11.92 -6.15
CA THR A 93 0.09 13.23 -5.61
C THR A 93 1.29 13.24 -4.68
N PHE A 94 1.85 12.08 -4.31
CA PHE A 94 3.05 12.01 -3.46
C PHE A 94 4.32 11.92 -4.30
N ALA A 95 5.25 12.85 -4.06
CA ALA A 95 6.51 13.05 -4.80
C ALA A 95 7.55 11.93 -4.62
N ASN A 96 7.45 11.12 -3.58
CA ASN A 96 8.33 9.98 -3.28
C ASN A 96 7.78 9.24 -2.03
N SER A 97 8.39 8.12 -1.68
CA SER A 97 8.05 7.36 -0.46
C SER A 97 8.26 8.18 0.81
N ASP A 98 9.24 9.10 0.84
CA ASP A 98 9.43 10.00 1.97
C ASP A 98 8.24 10.95 2.19
N GLU A 99 7.68 11.55 1.13
CA GLU A 99 6.47 12.37 1.25
C GLU A 99 5.27 11.54 1.69
N LEU A 100 5.09 10.33 1.14
CA LEU A 100 4.01 9.43 1.52
C LEU A 100 4.11 9.05 3.01
N GLY A 101 5.27 8.57 3.46
CA GLY A 101 5.48 8.14 4.84
C GLY A 101 5.33 9.28 5.83
N ARG A 102 5.89 10.46 5.53
CA ARG A 102 5.68 11.66 6.37
C ARG A 102 4.22 12.08 6.40
N PHE A 103 3.49 11.95 5.30
CA PHE A 103 2.06 12.27 5.26
C PHE A 103 1.23 11.30 6.12
N ILE A 104 1.52 10.01 6.08
CA ILE A 104 0.85 8.99 6.92
C ILE A 104 1.02 9.29 8.42
N GLU A 105 2.23 9.68 8.82
CA GLU A 105 2.55 10.05 10.21
C GLU A 105 1.96 11.41 10.61
N ALA A 106 2.22 12.45 9.82
CA ALA A 106 1.87 13.83 10.15
C ALA A 106 0.37 14.16 10.02
N SER A 107 -0.39 13.39 9.23
CA SER A 107 -1.85 13.57 9.12
C SER A 107 -2.62 13.09 10.34
N GLY A 108 -1.94 12.45 11.31
CA GLY A 108 -2.59 11.85 12.47
C GLY A 108 -3.26 10.50 12.19
N LEU A 109 -3.25 10.03 10.93
CA LEU A 109 -3.80 8.73 10.55
C LEU A 109 -3.18 7.60 11.37
N HIS A 110 -1.85 7.46 11.33
CA HIS A 110 -1.15 6.36 11.98
C HIS A 110 -1.35 6.37 13.50
N GLY A 111 -1.10 7.51 14.16
CA GLY A 111 -1.29 7.65 15.60
C GLY A 111 -2.74 7.40 16.05
N CYS A 112 -3.73 7.92 15.31
CA CYS A 112 -5.14 7.70 15.62
C CYS A 112 -5.53 6.22 15.46
N MET A 113 -4.99 5.51 14.47
CA MET A 113 -5.22 4.07 14.33
C MET A 113 -4.71 3.29 15.54
N HIS A 114 -3.51 3.58 16.03
CA HIS A 114 -3.00 2.96 17.27
C HIS A 114 -3.89 3.26 18.46
N GLN A 115 -4.23 4.54 18.66
CA GLN A 115 -5.04 4.98 19.80
C GLN A 115 -6.42 4.33 19.83
N GLU A 116 -7.14 4.42 18.72
CA GLU A 116 -8.53 3.97 18.67
C GLU A 116 -8.61 2.44 18.57
N ALA A 117 -7.63 1.77 17.96
CA ALA A 117 -7.54 0.32 17.99
C ALA A 117 -7.25 -0.21 19.41
N ALA A 118 -6.37 0.45 20.16
CA ALA A 118 -6.10 0.09 21.56
C ALA A 118 -7.38 0.15 22.40
N ALA A 119 -8.17 1.21 22.23
CA ALA A 119 -9.45 1.37 22.91
C ALA A 119 -10.51 0.37 22.43
N LEU A 120 -10.65 0.18 21.12
CA LEU A 120 -11.70 -0.66 20.51
C LEU A 120 -11.50 -2.15 20.81
N TYR A 121 -10.25 -2.63 20.80
CA TYR A 121 -9.93 -4.04 20.96
C TYR A 121 -9.43 -4.40 22.36
N GLY A 122 -9.29 -3.42 23.26
CA GLY A 122 -8.77 -3.64 24.62
C GLY A 122 -7.27 -3.96 24.64
N GLU A 123 -6.51 -3.33 23.75
CA GLU A 123 -5.10 -3.61 23.45
C GLU A 123 -4.17 -2.47 23.89
N PRO A 124 -3.88 -2.31 25.20
CA PRO A 124 -3.04 -1.22 25.67
C PRO A 124 -1.61 -1.27 25.13
N ASP A 125 -1.13 -2.45 24.75
CA ASP A 125 0.21 -2.65 24.19
C ASP A 125 0.44 -1.86 22.91
N LEU A 126 -0.61 -1.60 22.12
CA LEU A 126 -0.53 -0.81 20.89
C LEU A 126 -0.09 0.64 21.12
N LEU A 127 -0.25 1.15 22.34
CA LEU A 127 0.14 2.51 22.73
C LEU A 127 1.60 2.60 23.18
N ASP A 128 2.28 1.47 23.36
CA ASP A 128 3.63 1.41 23.89
C ASP A 128 4.61 0.93 22.81
N PHE A 129 5.50 1.83 22.36
CA PHE A 129 6.50 1.50 21.35
C PHE A 129 7.50 0.41 21.80
N ASP A 130 7.61 0.13 23.10
CA ASP A 130 8.53 -0.88 23.59
C ASP A 130 7.98 -2.31 23.38
N ILE A 131 6.65 -2.44 23.30
CA ILE A 131 5.98 -3.74 23.34
C ILE A 131 4.91 -3.95 22.26
N SER A 132 4.45 -2.89 21.58
CA SER A 132 3.39 -2.93 20.56
C SER A 132 3.51 -4.04 19.52
N PRO A 133 4.70 -4.45 19.03
CA PRO A 133 4.82 -5.59 18.12
C PRO A 133 4.26 -6.91 18.64
N ARG A 134 4.10 -7.08 19.96
CA ARG A 134 3.48 -8.29 20.52
C ARG A 134 1.97 -8.33 20.31
N SER A 135 1.33 -7.24 19.89
CA SER A 135 -0.09 -7.24 19.57
C SER A 135 -0.31 -7.66 18.11
N THR A 136 -1.21 -8.60 17.88
CA THR A 136 -1.70 -8.97 16.55
C THR A 136 -2.23 -7.76 15.74
N VAL A 137 -2.83 -6.78 16.43
CA VAL A 137 -3.38 -5.58 15.80
C VAL A 137 -2.29 -4.65 15.26
N PHE A 138 -1.06 -4.74 15.76
CA PHE A 138 0.10 -4.07 15.17
C PHE A 138 0.26 -4.47 13.69
N TYR A 139 0.13 -5.76 13.39
CA TYR A 139 0.24 -6.29 12.03
C TYR A 139 -0.95 -5.91 11.15
N HIS A 140 -2.14 -5.76 11.74
CA HIS A 140 -3.29 -5.23 11.02
C HIS A 140 -3.03 -3.81 10.50
N ILE A 141 -2.48 -2.93 11.36
CA ILE A 141 -2.20 -1.53 11.06
C ILE A 141 -1.02 -1.42 10.10
N HIS A 142 0.15 -1.97 10.47
CA HIS A 142 1.36 -1.81 9.70
C HIS A 142 1.34 -2.58 8.37
N GLY A 143 0.66 -3.71 8.29
CA GLY A 143 0.44 -4.40 7.02
C GLY A 143 -0.49 -3.62 6.08
N MET A 144 -1.50 -2.91 6.62
CA MET A 144 -2.33 -2.01 5.81
C MET A 144 -1.56 -0.77 5.34
N VAL A 145 -0.73 -0.18 6.20
CA VAL A 145 0.18 0.92 5.83
C VAL A 145 1.16 0.47 4.76
N ASP A 146 1.73 -0.73 4.89
CA ASP A 146 2.59 -1.31 3.87
C ASP A 146 1.85 -1.50 2.55
N ARG A 147 0.62 -2.02 2.57
CA ARG A 147 -0.24 -2.12 1.38
C ARG A 147 -0.47 -0.75 0.72
N TRP A 148 -0.71 0.30 1.49
CA TRP A 148 -0.83 1.66 0.94
C TRP A 148 0.45 2.09 0.21
N TRP A 149 1.61 1.76 0.76
CA TRP A 149 2.88 2.04 0.12
C TRP A 149 3.12 1.18 -1.13
N GLN A 150 2.84 -0.12 -1.09
CA GLN A 150 2.90 -1.01 -2.25
C GLN A 150 2.00 -0.52 -3.39
N ASN A 151 0.78 -0.06 -3.09
CA ASN A 151 -0.11 0.53 -4.08
C ASN A 151 0.44 1.81 -4.70
N TRP A 152 1.12 2.63 -3.90
CA TRP A 152 1.82 3.81 -4.41
C TRP A 152 3.02 3.43 -5.29
N GLU A 153 3.80 2.41 -4.92
CA GLU A 153 4.88 1.87 -5.76
C GLU A 153 4.32 1.33 -7.07
N GLY A 154 3.19 0.62 -6.99
CA GLY A 154 2.44 0.05 -8.10
C GLY A 154 1.90 1.08 -9.07
N LEU A 155 1.83 2.36 -8.72
CA LEU A 155 1.58 3.41 -9.71
C LEU A 155 2.69 3.51 -10.76
N GLY A 156 3.91 3.10 -10.41
CA GLY A 156 5.11 3.34 -11.20
C GLY A 156 5.34 4.85 -11.32
N ARG A 157 6.47 5.38 -10.87
CA ARG A 157 6.83 6.76 -11.23
C ARG A 157 7.29 6.84 -12.67
N PHE A 158 6.39 6.59 -13.61
CA PHE A 158 6.46 7.01 -15.00
C PHE A 158 5.08 7.50 -15.41
N ARG A 159 5.05 8.67 -16.06
CA ARG A 159 3.84 9.46 -16.39
C ARG A 159 2.68 8.60 -16.89
N GLU A 160 1.45 9.03 -16.59
CA GLU A 160 0.21 8.48 -17.16
C GLU A 160 0.38 8.11 -18.65
N GLY A 161 0.20 6.83 -18.98
CA GLY A 161 0.41 6.29 -20.34
C GLY A 161 1.77 5.62 -20.59
N MET A 162 2.63 5.48 -19.58
CA MET A 162 3.85 4.67 -19.67
C MET A 162 3.59 3.24 -19.18
N PRO A 163 4.10 2.21 -19.87
CA PRO A 163 3.75 0.84 -19.56
C PRO A 163 4.72 0.19 -18.54
N TYR A 164 5.09 0.89 -17.47
CA TYR A 164 5.99 0.35 -16.44
C TYR A 164 5.43 0.60 -15.04
N TRP A 165 5.45 -0.43 -14.20
CA TRP A 165 4.99 -0.39 -12.80
C TRP A 165 6.01 -1.09 -11.91
N SER A 166 6.21 -0.61 -10.69
CA SER A 166 7.19 -1.17 -9.75
C SER A 166 6.52 -1.68 -8.49
N GLY A 167 7.06 -2.72 -7.88
CA GLY A 167 6.56 -3.26 -6.61
C GLY A 167 6.71 -4.76 -6.57
N ARG A 168 5.97 -5.44 -5.70
CA ARG A 168 6.02 -6.89 -5.59
C ARG A 168 4.94 -7.52 -6.46
N PHE A 169 5.27 -8.15 -7.58
CA PHE A 169 4.28 -8.81 -8.44
C PHE A 169 4.32 -10.34 -8.28
N TYR A 170 5.48 -10.91 -7.95
CA TYR A 170 5.67 -12.35 -7.85
C TYR A 170 6.47 -12.79 -6.63
N ARG A 171 7.75 -12.44 -6.51
CA ARG A 171 8.63 -12.97 -5.44
C ARG A 171 9.13 -11.89 -4.52
N GLU A 172 9.66 -10.82 -5.07
CA GLU A 172 10.49 -9.85 -4.37
C GLU A 172 9.94 -8.43 -4.48
N ASP A 173 10.30 -7.59 -3.51
CA ASP A 173 10.03 -6.16 -3.59
C ASP A 173 10.92 -5.52 -4.67
N GLY A 174 10.40 -4.50 -5.34
CA GLY A 174 11.16 -3.78 -6.36
C GLY A 174 11.21 -4.43 -7.75
N GLU A 175 10.37 -5.43 -8.02
CA GLU A 175 10.17 -5.94 -9.37
C GLU A 175 9.55 -4.84 -10.27
N VAL A 176 9.79 -4.94 -11.58
CA VAL A 176 9.28 -4.00 -12.58
C VAL A 176 8.42 -4.72 -13.60
N LEU A 177 7.12 -4.48 -13.59
CA LEU A 177 6.19 -4.96 -14.60
C LEU A 177 6.18 -4.02 -15.81
N HIS A 178 6.26 -4.57 -17.02
CA HIS A 178 6.24 -3.84 -18.28
C HIS A 178 5.20 -4.39 -19.26
N TYR A 179 4.39 -3.52 -19.85
CA TYR A 179 3.47 -3.86 -20.95
C TYR A 179 4.02 -3.43 -22.31
N ARG A 180 4.22 -4.38 -23.23
CA ARG A 180 4.68 -4.08 -24.58
C ARG A 180 3.49 -3.98 -25.53
N LYS A 181 3.11 -2.77 -25.91
CA LYS A 181 1.94 -2.50 -26.77
C LYS A 181 1.97 -3.22 -28.13
N GLN A 182 3.15 -3.35 -28.74
CA GLN A 182 3.31 -3.87 -30.11
C GLN A 182 2.74 -5.28 -30.26
N ASP A 183 2.93 -6.12 -29.25
CA ASP A 183 2.48 -7.51 -29.24
C ASP A 183 1.65 -7.88 -28.00
N ARG A 184 1.30 -6.89 -27.18
CA ARG A 184 0.43 -6.99 -26.01
C ARG A 184 0.96 -7.96 -24.95
N THR A 185 2.29 -8.13 -24.91
CA THR A 185 2.98 -8.99 -23.95
C THR A 185 3.31 -8.24 -22.66
N TRP A 186 3.32 -8.97 -21.56
CA TRP A 186 3.71 -8.52 -20.24
C TRP A 186 5.04 -9.13 -19.87
N TRP A 187 5.93 -8.29 -19.34
CA TRP A 187 7.27 -8.65 -18.94
C TRP A 187 7.46 -8.26 -17.49
N LEU A 188 8.11 -9.12 -16.72
CA LEU A 188 8.50 -8.83 -15.35
C LEU A 188 10.02 -8.79 -15.27
N ALA A 189 10.53 -7.75 -14.66
CA ALA A 189 11.93 -7.63 -14.29
C ALA A 189 12.08 -7.87 -12.79
N SER A 190 13.02 -8.72 -12.40
CA SER A 190 13.43 -8.88 -11.00
C SER A 190 14.82 -8.26 -10.81
N PRO A 191 15.08 -7.58 -9.68
CA PRO A 191 16.42 -7.09 -9.39
C PRO A 191 17.38 -8.26 -9.14
N GLU A 192 18.62 -8.16 -9.63
CA GLU A 192 19.66 -9.18 -9.36
C GLU A 192 19.99 -9.29 -7.85
N THR A 193 19.84 -8.17 -7.13
CA THR A 193 20.02 -8.08 -5.68
C THR A 193 18.74 -7.54 -5.05
N PRO A 194 18.17 -8.20 -4.01
CA PRO A 194 16.99 -7.71 -3.32
C PRO A 194 17.18 -6.26 -2.82
N ILE A 195 16.16 -5.43 -3.01
CA ILE A 195 16.25 -4.00 -2.66
C ILE A 195 16.46 -3.79 -1.15
N ASP A 196 15.97 -4.72 -0.31
CA ASP A 196 16.10 -4.60 1.14
C ASP A 196 17.55 -4.69 1.64
N ASP A 197 18.42 -5.37 0.89
CA ASP A 197 19.84 -5.51 1.23
C ASP A 197 20.63 -4.21 0.92
N LEU A 198 20.09 -3.36 0.04
CA LEU A 198 20.71 -2.07 -0.35
C LEU A 198 20.53 -0.98 0.71
N ALA A 199 19.70 -1.19 1.73
CA ALA A 199 19.46 -0.22 2.81
C ALA A 199 20.67 0.02 3.73
N THR A 200 21.78 -0.73 3.56
CA THR A 200 22.94 -0.69 4.46
C THR A 200 24.22 -0.03 3.93
N GLY A 201 24.28 0.44 2.68
CA GLY A 201 25.44 1.20 2.23
C GLY A 201 25.58 1.41 0.73
N ILE A 202 26.11 2.59 0.38
CA ILE A 202 26.65 3.05 -0.92
C ILE A 202 26.15 2.27 -2.15
N VAL A 203 25.15 2.83 -2.83
CA VAL A 203 24.72 2.40 -4.17
C VAL A 203 25.90 2.59 -5.15
N GLN A 204 26.67 1.54 -5.41
CA GLN A 204 27.58 1.50 -6.55
C GLN A 204 26.87 0.82 -7.72
N ASP A 205 26.82 1.54 -8.86
CA ASP A 205 26.44 1.07 -10.20
C ASP A 205 24.99 0.64 -10.45
N GLY A 206 24.00 1.35 -9.89
CA GLY A 206 22.59 1.16 -10.25
C GLY A 206 22.06 -0.25 -9.96
N VAL A 207 20.80 -0.52 -10.32
CA VAL A 207 20.18 -1.84 -10.13
C VAL A 207 20.10 -2.53 -11.48
N ARG A 208 20.67 -3.73 -11.58
CA ARG A 208 20.49 -4.60 -12.75
C ARG A 208 19.19 -5.38 -12.62
N LEU A 209 18.48 -5.51 -13.73
CA LEU A 209 17.18 -6.17 -13.81
C LEU A 209 17.23 -7.33 -14.80
N GLU A 210 16.80 -8.51 -14.37
CA GLU A 210 16.60 -9.66 -15.23
C GLU A 210 15.16 -9.68 -15.75
N TRP A 211 14.97 -9.60 -17.08
CA TRP A 211 13.66 -9.52 -17.70
C TRP A 211 13.18 -10.87 -18.23
N GLY A 212 11.92 -11.21 -17.95
CA GLY A 212 11.24 -12.37 -18.50
C GLY A 212 9.81 -12.06 -18.94
N ALA A 213 9.37 -12.63 -20.07
CA ALA A 213 7.97 -12.56 -20.47
C ALA A 213 7.12 -13.41 -19.51
N VAL A 214 6.09 -12.81 -18.92
CA VAL A 214 5.19 -13.48 -17.96
C VAL A 214 3.83 -13.81 -18.58
N GLY A 215 3.42 -13.14 -19.66
CA GLY A 215 2.18 -13.49 -20.35
C GLY A 215 1.78 -12.46 -21.39
N ASP A 216 0.53 -12.52 -21.84
CA ASP A 216 -0.03 -11.55 -22.77
C ASP A 216 -1.49 -11.22 -22.41
N SER A 217 -2.00 -10.16 -23.02
CA SER A 217 -3.37 -9.67 -22.85
C SER A 217 -4.12 -9.59 -24.18
N THR A 218 -3.72 -10.41 -25.17
CA THR A 218 -4.21 -10.31 -26.55
C THR A 218 -5.73 -10.41 -26.64
N ALA A 219 -6.32 -11.28 -25.82
CA ALA A 219 -7.76 -11.50 -25.72
C ALA A 219 -8.54 -10.22 -25.33
N PHE A 220 -7.90 -9.29 -24.62
CA PHE A 220 -8.53 -8.07 -24.11
C PHE A 220 -8.25 -6.83 -24.95
N GLY A 221 -7.45 -6.94 -26.02
CA GLY A 221 -6.98 -5.79 -26.80
C GLY A 221 -5.85 -5.00 -26.10
N SER A 222 -5.61 -3.77 -26.54
CA SER A 222 -4.57 -2.92 -25.93
C SER A 222 -5.06 -2.36 -24.59
N VAL A 223 -4.25 -2.50 -23.52
CA VAL A 223 -4.61 -1.91 -22.22
C VAL A 223 -4.43 -0.39 -22.15
N GLU A 224 -3.67 0.19 -23.09
CA GLU A 224 -3.52 1.65 -23.26
C GLU A 224 -4.65 2.30 -24.09
N ASP A 225 -5.85 1.73 -24.12
CA ASP A 225 -6.98 2.25 -24.89
C ASP A 225 -7.88 3.23 -24.10
N GLY A 226 -7.41 3.67 -22.93
CA GLY A 226 -8.13 4.58 -22.05
C GLY A 226 -9.17 3.91 -21.16
N ARG A 227 -9.22 2.56 -21.12
CA ARG A 227 -10.06 1.84 -20.16
C ARG A 227 -9.66 2.17 -18.72
N PRO A 228 -10.59 2.04 -17.75
CA PRO A 228 -10.23 1.98 -16.34
C PRO A 228 -9.19 0.87 -16.11
N PHE A 229 -8.04 1.26 -15.56
CA PHE A 229 -6.88 0.40 -15.35
C PHE A 229 -6.16 0.82 -14.06
N ARG A 230 -5.73 -0.16 -13.27
CA ARG A 230 -4.93 0.01 -12.05
C ARG A 230 -3.95 -1.15 -11.90
N VAL A 231 -2.82 -0.86 -11.27
CA VAL A 231 -1.97 -1.86 -10.64
C VAL A 231 -2.09 -1.65 -9.14
N TRP A 232 -2.50 -2.69 -8.41
CA TRP A 232 -2.95 -2.57 -7.02
C TRP A 232 -2.99 -3.95 -6.35
N ASP A 233 -2.64 -4.03 -5.06
CA ASP A 233 -2.80 -5.24 -4.21
C ASP A 233 -4.30 -5.45 -3.90
N SER A 234 -5.00 -6.12 -4.83
CA SER A 234 -6.47 -6.17 -4.85
C SER A 234 -7.06 -7.26 -3.96
N ASP A 235 -6.32 -8.33 -3.72
CA ASP A 235 -6.74 -9.43 -2.85
C ASP A 235 -6.13 -9.33 -1.44
N GLY A 236 -5.10 -8.51 -1.27
CA GLY A 236 -4.47 -8.23 -0.02
C GLY A 236 -3.35 -9.17 0.39
N ASP A 237 -2.85 -10.01 -0.52
CA ASP A 237 -1.76 -10.95 -0.26
C ASP A 237 -0.37 -10.29 -0.19
N GLY A 238 -0.29 -8.98 -0.47
CA GLY A 238 0.93 -8.19 -0.48
C GLY A 238 1.71 -8.27 -1.80
N ARG A 239 1.07 -8.77 -2.86
CA ARG A 239 1.52 -8.66 -4.25
C ARG A 239 0.62 -7.67 -4.99
N LEU A 240 1.07 -7.23 -6.16
CA LEU A 240 0.38 -6.28 -7.01
C LEU A 240 -0.25 -7.01 -8.19
N GLU A 241 -1.54 -6.75 -8.40
CA GLU A 241 -2.32 -7.27 -9.52
C GLU A 241 -2.59 -6.19 -10.55
N ILE A 242 -2.90 -6.63 -11.77
CA ILE A 242 -3.38 -5.78 -12.86
C ILE A 242 -4.91 -5.82 -12.86
N VAL A 243 -5.56 -4.70 -12.54
CA VAL A 243 -7.03 -4.61 -12.52
C VAL A 243 -7.51 -3.69 -13.63
N PHE A 244 -8.40 -4.17 -14.51
CA PHE A 244 -8.99 -3.33 -15.56
C PHE A 244 -10.43 -3.68 -15.89
N ARG A 245 -11.15 -2.73 -16.50
CA ARG A 245 -12.50 -2.96 -17.03
C ARG A 245 -12.45 -3.28 -18.52
N HIS A 246 -12.95 -4.45 -18.90
CA HIS A 246 -12.96 -4.89 -20.29
C HIS A 246 -13.89 -3.99 -21.15
N PRO A 247 -13.41 -3.43 -22.28
CA PRO A 247 -14.10 -2.36 -22.98
C PRO A 247 -15.36 -2.79 -23.72
N LYS A 248 -15.54 -4.09 -24.01
CA LYS A 248 -16.67 -4.59 -24.81
C LYS A 248 -17.89 -4.97 -23.96
N ASP A 249 -17.66 -5.69 -22.86
CA ASP A 249 -18.73 -6.21 -22.00
C ASP A 249 -18.79 -5.51 -20.63
N GLY A 250 -17.80 -4.68 -20.31
CA GLY A 250 -17.75 -3.92 -19.07
C GLY A 250 -17.41 -4.75 -17.83
N THR A 251 -17.03 -6.02 -17.98
CA THR A 251 -16.58 -6.89 -16.87
C THR A 251 -15.25 -6.42 -16.30
N TRP A 252 -15.03 -6.60 -15.00
CA TRP A 252 -13.74 -6.35 -14.37
C TRP A 252 -12.88 -7.60 -14.40
N TRP A 253 -11.60 -7.42 -14.67
CA TRP A 253 -10.61 -8.49 -14.73
C TRP A 253 -9.43 -8.15 -13.84
N GLU A 254 -8.86 -9.20 -13.26
CA GLU A 254 -7.64 -9.18 -12.48
C GLU A 254 -6.61 -10.08 -13.15
N GLY A 255 -5.36 -9.61 -13.20
CA GLY A 255 -4.22 -10.34 -13.69
C GLY A 255 -3.14 -10.41 -12.62
N SER A 256 -2.77 -11.63 -12.23
CA SER A 256 -1.81 -11.87 -11.15
C SER A 256 -0.70 -12.78 -11.64
N VAL A 257 0.55 -12.55 -11.20
CA VAL A 257 1.70 -13.37 -11.60
C VAL A 257 1.89 -14.53 -10.63
N HIS A 258 1.56 -15.73 -11.09
CA HIS A 258 1.71 -16.97 -10.35
C HIS A 258 2.68 -17.91 -11.06
N SER A 259 3.63 -18.49 -10.31
CA SER A 259 4.65 -19.39 -10.88
C SER A 259 5.39 -18.78 -12.08
N GLY A 260 5.62 -17.45 -12.06
CA GLY A 260 6.26 -16.71 -13.14
C GLY A 260 5.40 -16.49 -14.39
N ARG A 261 4.08 -16.76 -14.33
CA ARG A 261 3.15 -16.55 -15.43
C ARG A 261 1.94 -15.73 -15.02
N LEU A 262 1.47 -14.89 -15.92
CA LEU A 262 0.30 -14.05 -15.73
C LEU A 262 -0.97 -14.87 -16.02
N SER A 263 -1.87 -14.91 -15.05
CA SER A 263 -3.20 -15.54 -15.16
C SER A 263 -4.28 -14.49 -15.01
N TRP A 264 -5.35 -14.60 -15.81
CA TRP A 264 -6.45 -13.65 -15.81
C TRP A 264 -7.73 -14.28 -15.27
N ILE A 265 -8.39 -13.60 -14.32
CA ILE A 265 -9.69 -14.00 -13.80
C ILE A 265 -10.70 -12.85 -13.85
N PRO A 266 -11.99 -13.12 -14.11
CA PRO A 266 -13.02 -12.11 -13.95
C PRO A 266 -13.28 -11.87 -12.46
N ILE A 267 -13.38 -10.60 -12.06
CA ILE A 267 -13.65 -10.20 -10.67
C ILE A 267 -14.94 -9.39 -10.56
N ARG A 268 -15.49 -9.30 -9.35
CA ARG A 268 -16.58 -8.39 -9.00
C ARG A 268 -16.06 -7.38 -8.00
N LEU A 269 -16.28 -6.10 -8.29
CA LEU A 269 -16.02 -5.04 -7.33
C LEU A 269 -17.19 -4.97 -6.35
N GLU A 270 -16.93 -5.29 -5.09
CA GLU A 270 -17.88 -5.07 -4.01
C GLU A 270 -17.63 -3.70 -3.39
N ARG A 271 -18.71 -3.00 -3.10
CA ARG A 271 -18.63 -1.69 -2.44
C ARG A 271 -18.44 -1.90 -0.94
N THR A 272 -17.28 -1.53 -0.42
CA THR A 272 -17.06 -1.42 1.02
C THR A 272 -17.45 -0.01 1.48
N GLY A 273 -18.38 0.08 2.44
CA GLY A 273 -18.81 1.33 3.07
C GLY A 273 -19.93 2.11 2.36
N LEU A 274 -20.63 2.95 3.12
CA LEU A 274 -21.61 3.92 2.62
C LEU A 274 -20.87 5.13 2.01
N PRO A 275 -21.39 5.75 0.93
CA PRO A 275 -20.84 7.02 0.47
C PRO A 275 -20.92 8.02 1.62
N SER A 276 -19.81 8.69 1.90
CA SER A 276 -19.81 9.93 2.68
C SER A 276 -20.72 10.93 1.97
N GLN A 277 -22.02 10.93 2.29
CA GLN A 277 -22.92 12.01 1.93
C GLN A 277 -22.60 13.22 2.81
N ARG A 278 -21.45 13.83 2.57
CA ARG A 278 -21.26 15.26 2.81
C ARG A 278 -20.87 15.85 1.48
N ALA A 279 -21.87 16.47 0.86
CA ALA A 279 -21.85 17.24 -0.37
C ALA A 279 -20.50 17.26 -1.11
N ASP A 280 -20.40 16.44 -2.17
CA ASP A 280 -19.43 16.66 -3.23
C ASP A 280 -19.57 18.12 -3.71
N SER A 281 -18.60 18.95 -3.34
CA SER A 281 -18.47 20.33 -3.80
C SER A 281 -18.13 20.44 -5.29
N LEU A 282 -18.08 19.29 -6.01
CA LEU A 282 -17.89 19.20 -7.44
C LEU A 282 -19.19 19.24 -8.26
N THR A 283 -20.34 19.44 -7.63
CA THR A 283 -21.59 19.72 -8.35
C THR A 283 -21.66 21.17 -8.84
N ALA A 284 -21.31 21.33 -10.12
CA ALA A 284 -21.91 22.27 -11.07
C ALA A 284 -21.94 23.76 -10.67
N ARG A 285 -20.87 24.49 -10.98
CA ARG A 285 -21.01 25.87 -11.47
C ARG A 285 -21.66 25.86 -12.86
N SER A 286 -22.96 25.54 -12.92
CA SER A 286 -23.74 25.82 -14.10
C SER A 286 -23.86 27.34 -14.24
N ARG A 287 -23.45 27.84 -15.41
CA ARG A 287 -23.49 29.23 -15.81
C ARG A 287 -24.88 29.83 -15.56
N ARG A 288 -25.01 30.77 -14.61
CA ARG A 288 -26.11 31.73 -14.64
C ARG A 288 -25.82 32.77 -15.72
N LYS A 289 -26.48 32.62 -16.88
CA LYS A 289 -26.62 33.70 -17.87
C LYS A 289 -27.23 34.92 -17.18
N ARG A 290 -26.49 36.03 -17.19
CA ARG A 290 -26.94 37.34 -16.74
C ARG A 290 -27.97 37.85 -17.77
N LYS A 291 -29.23 38.02 -17.38
CA LYS A 291 -30.21 38.79 -18.16
C LYS A 291 -29.84 40.26 -18.03
N ILE A 292 -29.67 40.93 -19.17
CA ILE A 292 -29.54 42.38 -19.29
C ILE A 292 -30.98 42.94 -19.29
N PRO A 293 -31.33 43.93 -18.45
CA PRO A 293 -32.57 44.66 -18.59
C PRO A 293 -32.40 45.76 -19.65
N THR A 294 -33.37 45.82 -20.55
CA THR A 294 -33.72 46.96 -21.41
C THR A 294 -34.18 48.15 -20.58
#